data_AF-A0A0F9GYN0-F1
#
_entry.id   AF-A0A0F9GYN0-F1
#
_cell.length_a   1.000
_cell.length_b   1.000
_cell.length_c   1.000
_cell.angle_alpha   90.00
_cell.angle_beta   90.00
_cell.angle_gamma   90.00
#
_symmetry.space_group_name_H-M   'P 1'
#
loop_
_entity.id
_entity.type
_entity.pdbx_description
1 polymer ?
#
loop_
_entity_poly.entity_id
_entity_poly.type
_entity_poly.pdbx_seq_one_letter_code
_entity_poly.pdbx_strand_id
1 'polypeptide(L)'
;MSEHQSNSNNTSNGLACEGEKLIIEVMGTANPDPHTFRIYDRTDQIQQEWLENKAETESLDAQQLHCWPWDGKDKKNVWLEIASEEGAPVRVPLFNDVEATPRQSELQWNRIWPVVPLTLLRDQNPAPGLPVYHPVPVRSGFVYIFREGTLWRELEVTNTDSGQLAFSDVRLTDYRNAPGQPLNADHRPPVGSQLESVWLPVRGMAQPVIDAFE
;
A
#
# COMPACT_ATOMS: atom_id res chain seq x y z
N MET A 1 -14.81 -13.45 -61.29
CA MET A 1 -15.12 -14.10 -60.00
C MET A 1 -13.86 -14.10 -59.16
N SER A 2 -13.85 -13.33 -58.07
CA SER A 2 -13.14 -13.68 -56.85
C SER A 2 -13.79 -12.86 -55.74
N GLU A 3 -14.37 -13.57 -54.79
CA GLU A 3 -15.08 -13.08 -53.63
C GLU A 3 -14.12 -12.67 -52.52
N HIS A 4 -14.58 -11.68 -51.74
CA HIS A 4 -14.38 -11.43 -50.31
C HIS A 4 -13.07 -11.81 -49.61
N GLN A 5 -12.50 -10.81 -48.92
CA GLN A 5 -12.47 -10.86 -47.45
C GLN A 5 -12.36 -9.44 -46.86
N SER A 6 -13.50 -8.94 -46.40
CA SER A 6 -13.61 -7.83 -45.46
C SER A 6 -13.08 -8.30 -44.10
N ASN A 7 -11.92 -7.80 -43.71
CA ASN A 7 -11.34 -8.07 -42.40
C ASN A 7 -12.24 -7.46 -41.32
N SER A 8 -12.75 -8.32 -40.44
CA SER A 8 -13.66 -7.99 -39.35
C SER A 8 -12.99 -7.10 -38.31
N ASN A 9 -13.71 -6.04 -37.95
CA ASN A 9 -13.44 -5.10 -36.86
C ASN A 9 -12.90 -5.76 -35.58
N ASN A 10 -11.72 -5.34 -35.14
CA ASN A 10 -11.32 -5.47 -33.75
C ASN A 10 -11.72 -4.18 -33.02
N THR A 11 -13.01 -4.05 -32.71
CA THR A 11 -13.53 -3.02 -31.82
C THR A 11 -12.87 -3.21 -30.46
N SER A 12 -12.01 -2.27 -30.07
CA SER A 12 -11.46 -2.19 -28.72
C SER A 12 -12.64 -2.14 -27.75
N ASN A 13 -12.82 -3.21 -26.97
CA ASN A 13 -13.71 -3.17 -25.82
C ASN A 13 -13.25 -1.99 -24.95
N GLY A 14 -14.08 -0.96 -24.85
CA GLY A 14 -13.76 0.21 -24.05
C GLY A 14 -13.59 -0.15 -22.58
N LEU A 15 -13.04 0.78 -21.80
CA LEU A 15 -12.83 0.65 -20.34
C LEU A 15 -14.09 0.18 -19.56
N ALA A 16 -15.28 0.31 -20.15
CA ALA A 16 -16.56 -0.12 -19.59
C ALA A 16 -16.93 -1.60 -19.81
N CYS A 17 -16.14 -2.35 -20.60
CA CYS A 17 -16.37 -3.77 -20.91
C CYS A 17 -15.41 -4.72 -20.18
N GLU A 18 -14.58 -4.22 -19.25
CA GLU A 18 -13.88 -5.10 -18.32
C GLU A 18 -14.89 -5.76 -17.37
N GLY A 19 -14.72 -7.06 -17.11
CA GLY A 19 -15.49 -7.76 -16.08
C GLY A 19 -15.26 -7.16 -14.69
N GLU A 20 -16.00 -7.65 -13.70
CA GLU A 20 -15.80 -7.22 -12.31
C GLU A 20 -14.34 -7.47 -11.88
N LYS A 21 -13.70 -6.42 -11.37
CA LYS A 21 -12.31 -6.45 -10.92
C LYS A 21 -12.18 -5.78 -9.56
N LEU A 22 -11.28 -6.28 -8.72
CA LEU A 22 -10.71 -5.48 -7.65
C LEU A 22 -9.53 -4.70 -8.24
N ILE A 23 -9.55 -3.38 -8.12
CA ILE A 23 -8.48 -2.51 -8.61
C ILE A 23 -7.89 -1.75 -7.42
N ILE A 24 -6.58 -1.85 -7.25
CA ILE A 24 -5.80 -1.08 -6.27
C ILE A 24 -4.78 -0.24 -7.04
N GLU A 25 -4.85 1.07 -6.85
CA GLU A 25 -3.94 2.04 -7.43
C GLU A 25 -2.84 2.40 -6.44
N VAL A 26 -1.59 2.24 -6.85
CA VAL A 26 -0.41 2.73 -6.15
C VAL A 26 0.05 3.99 -6.88
N MET A 27 0.11 5.11 -6.17
CA MET A 27 0.59 6.37 -6.76
C MET A 27 2.10 6.35 -6.93
N GLY A 28 2.59 7.03 -7.97
CA GLY A 28 3.99 7.05 -8.35
C GLY A 28 4.34 5.95 -9.35
N THR A 29 5.54 6.04 -9.91
CA THR A 29 6.10 4.95 -10.72
C THR A 29 6.48 3.80 -9.80
N ALA A 30 6.11 2.58 -10.18
CA ALA A 30 6.44 1.37 -9.45
C ALA A 30 7.93 1.35 -9.06
N ASN A 31 8.19 1.45 -7.76
CA ASN A 31 9.52 1.18 -7.22
C ASN A 31 9.65 -0.34 -7.03
N PRO A 32 10.85 -0.92 -7.09
CA PRO A 32 11.08 -2.34 -6.81
C PRO A 32 10.91 -2.67 -5.31
N ASP A 33 10.17 -1.85 -4.55
CA ASP A 33 9.93 -2.09 -3.13
C ASP A 33 9.37 -3.51 -2.97
N PRO A 34 9.81 -4.27 -1.95
CA PRO A 34 9.49 -5.68 -1.73
C PRO A 34 8.04 -5.91 -1.26
N HIS A 35 7.11 -5.07 -1.70
CA HIS A 35 5.70 -5.12 -1.38
C HIS A 35 4.97 -6.12 -2.28
N THR A 36 4.10 -6.93 -1.66
CA THR A 36 3.13 -7.76 -2.38
C THR A 36 1.77 -7.65 -1.70
N PHE A 37 0.68 -7.70 -2.46
CA PHE A 37 -0.66 -7.74 -1.91
C PHE A 37 -1.06 -9.16 -1.57
N ARG A 38 -1.61 -9.34 -0.37
CA ARG A 38 -2.21 -10.61 0.10
C ARG A 38 -3.70 -10.42 0.32
N ILE A 39 -4.49 -11.34 -0.19
CA ILE A 39 -5.94 -11.31 -0.13
C ILE A 39 -6.39 -12.42 0.82
N TYR A 40 -7.21 -12.06 1.79
CA TYR A 40 -7.76 -12.98 2.77
C TYR A 40 -9.26 -13.00 2.71
N ASP A 41 -9.84 -14.14 3.10
CA ASP A 41 -11.25 -14.16 3.43
C ASP A 41 -11.58 -13.10 4.49
N ARG A 42 -12.82 -12.60 4.43
CA ARG A 42 -13.33 -11.60 5.36
C ARG A 42 -13.36 -12.11 6.80
N THR A 43 -13.68 -13.39 7.00
CA THR A 43 -14.17 -13.91 8.29
C THR A 43 -13.15 -14.78 9.02
N ASP A 44 -12.44 -15.64 8.31
CA ASP A 44 -11.57 -16.67 8.90
C ASP A 44 -10.07 -16.42 8.66
N GLN A 45 -9.72 -15.33 7.99
CA GLN A 45 -8.35 -14.97 7.62
C GLN A 45 -7.63 -16.07 6.82
N ILE A 46 -8.36 -16.87 6.03
CA ILE A 46 -7.76 -17.81 5.09
C ILE A 46 -7.26 -17.04 3.85
N GLN A 47 -5.97 -17.20 3.54
CA GLN A 47 -5.34 -16.58 2.37
C GLN A 47 -5.93 -17.15 1.07
N GLN A 48 -6.20 -16.27 0.10
CA GLN A 48 -6.85 -16.56 -1.17
C GLN A 48 -5.82 -16.59 -2.31
N GLU A 49 -4.80 -17.45 -2.19
CA GLU A 49 -3.70 -17.53 -3.17
C GLU A 49 -4.17 -17.75 -4.62
N TRP A 50 -5.28 -18.48 -4.80
CA TRP A 50 -5.89 -18.70 -6.11
C TRP A 50 -6.34 -17.40 -6.79
N LEU A 51 -6.71 -16.38 -6.01
CA LEU A 51 -7.07 -15.06 -6.48
C LEU A 51 -5.81 -14.22 -6.67
N GLU A 52 -4.91 -14.21 -5.68
CA GLU A 52 -3.62 -13.50 -5.75
C GLU A 52 -2.84 -13.83 -7.04
N ASN A 53 -2.80 -15.11 -7.43
CA ASN A 53 -2.10 -15.61 -8.61
C ASN A 53 -2.72 -15.17 -9.96
N LYS A 54 -3.89 -14.52 -9.93
CA LYS A 54 -4.55 -13.94 -11.11
C LYS A 54 -4.32 -12.43 -11.23
N ALA A 55 -3.41 -11.86 -10.43
CA ALA A 55 -3.07 -10.44 -10.49
C ALA A 55 -2.56 -10.06 -11.89
N GLU A 56 -3.12 -8.99 -12.44
CA GLU A 56 -2.60 -8.27 -13.59
C GLU A 56 -2.11 -6.90 -13.11
N THR A 57 -0.93 -6.50 -13.57
CA THR A 57 -0.35 -5.21 -13.21
C THR A 57 -0.28 -4.33 -14.46
N GLU A 58 -0.82 -3.12 -14.36
CA GLU A 58 -0.80 -2.12 -15.43
C GLU A 58 -0.01 -0.90 -14.95
N SER A 59 1.08 -0.58 -15.65
CA SER A 59 1.89 0.61 -15.36
C SER A 59 1.42 1.79 -16.21
N LEU A 60 1.14 2.90 -15.55
CA LEU A 60 0.81 4.20 -16.13
C LEU A 60 1.94 5.20 -15.84
N ASP A 61 1.88 6.39 -16.45
CA ASP A 61 2.97 7.39 -16.37
C ASP A 61 3.41 7.74 -14.93
N ALA A 62 2.46 7.79 -14.00
CA ALA A 62 2.72 8.17 -12.60
C ALA A 62 1.95 7.31 -11.59
N GLN A 63 1.49 6.13 -12.01
CA GLN A 63 0.66 5.24 -11.20
C GLN A 63 0.86 3.78 -11.62
N GLN A 64 0.60 2.84 -10.72
CA GLN A 64 0.52 1.43 -11.02
C GLN A 64 -0.82 0.88 -10.56
N LEU A 65 -1.52 0.17 -11.43
CA LEU A 65 -2.76 -0.52 -11.10
C LEU A 65 -2.47 -2.00 -10.89
N HIS A 66 -2.92 -2.52 -9.76
CA HIS A 66 -2.98 -3.94 -9.49
C HIS A 66 -4.43 -4.38 -9.58
N CYS A 67 -4.69 -5.30 -10.51
CA CYS A 67 -6.03 -5.69 -10.92
C CYS A 67 -6.19 -7.19 -10.68
N TRP A 68 -7.25 -7.58 -9.98
CA TRP A 68 -7.62 -8.98 -9.82
C TRP A 68 -8.99 -9.20 -10.43
N PRO A 69 -9.18 -10.27 -11.25
CA PRO A 69 -10.52 -10.64 -11.68
C PRO A 69 -11.34 -10.99 -10.44
N TRP A 70 -12.53 -10.43 -10.34
CA TRP A 70 -13.42 -10.64 -9.22
C TRP A 70 -14.59 -11.53 -9.66
N ASP A 71 -14.65 -12.74 -9.12
CA ASP A 71 -15.71 -13.71 -9.41
C ASP A 71 -16.70 -13.89 -8.24
N GLY A 72 -16.42 -13.26 -7.11
CA GLY A 72 -17.10 -13.49 -5.83
C GLY A 72 -18.09 -12.40 -5.43
N LYS A 73 -19.18 -12.81 -4.78
CA LYS A 73 -20.06 -11.87 -4.06
C LYS A 73 -19.52 -11.44 -2.70
N ASP A 74 -18.57 -12.21 -2.17
CA ASP A 74 -18.09 -12.04 -0.80
C ASP A 74 -16.96 -11.04 -0.74
N LYS A 75 -17.06 -10.12 0.21
CA LYS A 75 -16.00 -9.18 0.52
C LYS A 75 -14.75 -9.91 1.01
N LYS A 76 -13.59 -9.28 0.82
CA LYS A 76 -12.28 -9.80 1.26
C LYS A 76 -11.49 -8.72 2.01
N ASN A 77 -10.42 -9.13 2.67
CA ASN A 77 -9.47 -8.22 3.29
C ASN A 77 -8.16 -8.23 2.49
N VAL A 78 -7.56 -7.06 2.30
CA VAL A 78 -6.27 -6.88 1.61
C VAL A 78 -5.23 -6.45 2.62
N TRP A 79 -4.09 -7.13 2.58
CA TRP A 79 -2.93 -6.87 3.40
C TRP A 79 -1.73 -6.57 2.51
N LEU A 80 -0.83 -5.74 3.02
CA LEU A 80 0.50 -5.58 2.48
C LEU A 80 1.39 -6.66 3.09
N GLU A 81 2.10 -7.38 2.26
CA GLU A 81 3.20 -8.23 2.67
C GLU A 81 4.52 -7.55 2.29
N ILE A 82 5.39 -7.42 3.28
CA ILE A 82 6.72 -6.84 3.16
C ILE A 82 7.69 -7.98 3.41
N ALA A 83 8.62 -8.21 2.49
CA ALA A 83 9.66 -9.21 2.68
C ALA A 83 10.41 -8.97 4.00
N SER A 84 10.95 -10.04 4.58
CA SER A 84 11.75 -9.97 5.78
C SER A 84 13.13 -10.55 5.50
N GLU A 85 14.17 -9.93 6.07
CA GLU A 85 15.52 -10.47 6.00
C GLU A 85 15.66 -11.72 6.90
N GLU A 86 14.84 -11.83 7.94
CA GLU A 86 14.85 -12.93 8.90
C GLU A 86 13.42 -13.44 9.25
N GLY A 87 13.16 -14.70 8.89
CA GLY A 87 11.92 -15.38 9.26
C GLY A 87 10.73 -15.05 8.36
N ALA A 88 9.55 -14.95 8.94
CA ALA A 88 8.30 -14.73 8.20
C ALA A 88 8.20 -13.28 7.66
N PRO A 89 7.49 -13.02 6.56
CA PRO A 89 7.29 -11.64 6.11
C PRO A 89 6.50 -10.80 7.13
N VAL A 90 6.63 -9.48 7.06
CA VAL A 90 5.77 -8.56 7.81
C VAL A 90 4.46 -8.40 7.06
N ARG A 91 3.33 -8.60 7.75
CA ARG A 91 1.99 -8.45 7.17
C ARG A 91 1.26 -7.29 7.83
N VAL A 92 0.84 -6.31 7.02
CA VAL A 92 0.17 -5.08 7.47
C VAL A 92 -1.25 -5.01 6.87
N PRO A 93 -2.33 -4.92 7.68
CA PRO A 93 -3.68 -4.75 7.16
C PRO A 93 -3.83 -3.44 6.38
N LEU A 94 -4.28 -3.48 5.13
CA LEU A 94 -4.48 -2.30 4.28
C LEU A 94 -5.95 -1.91 4.16
N PHE A 95 -6.75 -2.78 3.54
CA PHE A 95 -8.17 -2.55 3.30
C PHE A 95 -8.98 -3.71 3.84
N ASN A 96 -10.05 -3.40 4.55
CA ASN A 96 -11.02 -4.40 4.99
C ASN A 96 -12.25 -4.34 4.09
N ASP A 97 -12.96 -5.45 3.99
CA ASP A 97 -14.27 -5.50 3.35
C ASP A 97 -14.29 -5.00 1.88
N VAL A 98 -13.22 -5.26 1.11
CA VAL A 98 -13.13 -4.90 -0.31
C VAL A 98 -14.01 -5.80 -1.16
N GLU A 99 -14.52 -5.24 -2.26
CA GLU A 99 -15.34 -5.91 -3.26
C GLU A 99 -14.96 -5.42 -4.68
N ALA A 100 -15.66 -5.91 -5.70
CA ALA A 100 -15.49 -5.44 -7.05
C ALA A 100 -15.64 -3.91 -7.15
N THR A 101 -14.74 -3.27 -7.87
CA THR A 101 -14.75 -1.83 -8.13
C THR A 101 -14.78 -1.58 -9.63
N PRO A 102 -15.68 -0.73 -10.14
CA PRO A 102 -15.64 -0.33 -11.54
C PRO A 102 -14.35 0.44 -11.81
N ARG A 103 -13.72 0.20 -12.96
CA ARG A 103 -12.56 1.01 -13.38
C ARG A 103 -12.95 2.48 -13.49
N GLN A 104 -12.14 3.33 -12.88
CA GLN A 104 -12.31 4.79 -12.93
C GLN A 104 -11.40 5.39 -14.01
N SER A 105 -11.84 6.51 -14.60
CA SER A 105 -11.09 7.20 -15.66
C SER A 105 -9.90 8.01 -15.15
N GLU A 106 -9.94 8.48 -13.90
CA GLU A 106 -8.89 9.33 -13.32
C GLU A 106 -8.15 8.63 -12.18
N LEU A 107 -8.86 8.32 -11.09
CA LEU A 107 -8.30 7.79 -9.86
C LEU A 107 -9.16 6.63 -9.37
N GLN A 108 -8.54 5.51 -9.01
CA GLN A 108 -9.27 4.31 -8.60
C GLN A 108 -9.82 4.45 -7.17
N TRP A 109 -10.78 3.59 -6.82
CA TRP A 109 -11.47 3.64 -5.53
C TRP A 109 -10.59 3.21 -4.36
N ASN A 110 -9.70 2.23 -4.58
CA ASN A 110 -8.72 1.80 -3.60
C ASN A 110 -7.36 2.37 -4.00
N ARG A 111 -6.77 3.18 -3.13
CA ARG A 111 -5.56 3.93 -3.44
C ARG A 111 -4.56 3.95 -2.30
N ILE A 112 -3.30 3.79 -2.67
CA ILE A 112 -2.14 3.79 -1.79
C ILE A 112 -1.17 4.87 -2.22
N TRP A 113 -0.65 5.61 -1.25
CA TRP A 113 0.40 6.59 -1.44
C TRP A 113 1.69 6.08 -0.82
N PRO A 114 2.73 5.84 -1.61
CA PRO A 114 4.10 5.75 -1.12
C PRO A 114 4.53 7.14 -0.60
N VAL A 115 4.83 7.26 0.70
CA VAL A 115 5.24 8.53 1.31
C VAL A 115 6.57 8.41 2.02
N VAL A 116 7.33 9.51 2.04
CA VAL A 116 8.52 9.65 2.88
C VAL A 116 8.15 10.57 4.05
N PRO A 117 8.17 10.07 5.30
CA PRO A 117 7.92 10.91 6.47
C PRO A 117 8.91 12.07 6.56
N LEU A 118 8.39 13.27 6.82
CA LEU A 118 9.17 14.48 7.06
C LEU A 118 8.86 15.01 8.45
N THR A 119 9.85 15.64 9.08
CA THR A 119 9.66 16.42 10.30
C THR A 119 9.78 17.91 10.00
N LEU A 120 9.02 18.73 10.69
CA LEU A 120 9.15 20.17 10.60
C LEU A 120 10.24 20.65 11.55
N LEU A 121 11.32 21.21 10.99
CA LEU A 121 12.32 21.92 11.77
C LEU A 121 11.90 23.39 11.89
N ARG A 122 11.82 23.90 13.11
CA ARG A 122 11.58 25.32 13.36
C ARG A 122 12.90 26.08 13.29
N ASP A 123 12.99 27.03 12.35
CA ASP A 123 14.05 28.03 12.35
C ASP A 123 13.71 29.10 13.40
N GLN A 124 14.64 29.36 14.33
CA GLN A 124 14.46 30.38 15.35
C GLN A 124 14.72 31.80 14.83
N ASN A 125 15.40 31.95 13.69
CA ASN A 125 15.73 33.23 13.10
C ASN A 125 15.69 33.19 11.55
N PRO A 126 14.49 33.04 10.96
CA PRO A 126 14.35 32.92 9.52
C PRO A 126 14.74 34.22 8.80
N ALA A 127 15.41 34.09 7.65
CA ALA A 127 15.69 35.25 6.81
C ALA A 127 14.38 35.89 6.31
N PRO A 128 14.36 37.22 6.05
CA PRO A 128 13.17 37.90 5.54
C PRO A 128 12.61 37.22 4.28
N GLY A 129 11.33 36.84 4.33
CA GLY A 129 10.62 36.17 3.24
C GLY A 129 10.72 34.63 3.23
N LEU A 130 11.43 34.01 4.17
CA LEU A 130 11.47 32.55 4.32
C LEU A 130 10.47 32.04 5.37
N PRO A 131 9.96 30.80 5.21
CA PRO A 131 9.07 30.19 6.19
C PRO A 131 9.81 29.88 7.49
N VAL A 132 9.08 29.91 8.61
CA VAL A 132 9.61 29.57 9.95
C VAL A 132 9.83 28.06 10.12
N TYR A 133 9.07 27.25 9.37
CA TYR A 133 9.14 25.79 9.43
C TYR A 133 9.64 25.24 8.10
N HIS A 134 10.64 24.37 8.18
CA HIS A 134 11.21 23.69 7.04
C HIS A 134 10.94 22.19 7.14
N PRO A 135 10.35 21.57 6.11
CA PRO A 135 10.26 20.12 6.06
C PRO A 135 11.65 19.55 5.83
N VAL A 136 12.09 18.66 6.72
CA VAL A 136 13.35 17.93 6.59
C VAL A 136 13.09 16.44 6.75
N PRO A 137 13.93 15.58 6.14
CA PRO A 137 13.88 14.14 6.37
C PRO A 137 13.89 13.81 7.87
N VAL A 138 13.12 12.79 8.25
CA VAL A 138 13.17 12.27 9.62
C VAL A 138 14.58 11.77 9.95
N ARG A 139 15.00 11.93 11.21
CA ARG A 139 16.30 11.42 11.68
C ARG A 139 16.22 9.92 11.91
N SER A 140 17.39 9.27 11.96
CA SER A 140 17.47 7.87 12.38
C SER A 140 16.86 7.66 13.76
N GLY A 141 16.14 6.57 13.92
CA GLY A 141 15.28 6.32 15.09
C GLY A 141 14.08 5.49 14.69
N PHE A 142 12.90 5.79 15.25
CA PHE A 142 11.67 5.05 14.95
C PHE A 142 10.53 5.99 14.55
N VAL A 143 9.73 5.54 13.58
CA VAL A 143 8.43 6.13 13.23
C VAL A 143 7.34 5.17 13.67
N TYR A 144 6.36 5.71 14.39
CA TYR A 144 5.18 4.98 14.85
C TYR A 144 3.95 5.51 14.13
N ILE A 145 3.23 4.61 13.47
CA ILE A 145 2.03 4.95 12.72
C ILE A 145 0.85 4.30 13.42
N PHE A 146 -0.07 5.12 13.90
CA PHE A 146 -1.30 4.67 14.53
C PHE A 146 -2.43 4.68 13.51
N ARG A 147 -3.31 3.69 13.62
CA ARG A 147 -4.54 3.60 12.83
C ARG A 147 -5.67 3.16 13.75
N GLU A 148 -6.75 3.92 13.78
CA GLU A 148 -7.91 3.68 14.65
C GLU A 148 -7.50 3.55 16.14
N GLY A 149 -6.61 4.45 16.58
CA GLY A 149 -6.09 4.47 17.96
C GLY A 149 -5.17 3.30 18.33
N THR A 150 -4.83 2.42 17.38
CA THR A 150 -3.95 1.26 17.61
C THR A 150 -2.64 1.42 16.83
N LEU A 151 -1.51 1.00 17.42
CA LEU A 151 -0.24 0.97 16.68
C LEU A 151 -0.36 0.01 15.48
N TRP A 152 -0.28 0.59 14.28
CA TRP A 152 -0.47 -0.08 13.00
C TRP A 152 0.86 -0.47 12.37
N ARG A 153 1.85 0.42 12.39
CA ARG A 153 3.23 0.14 11.98
C ARG A 153 4.23 0.76 12.94
N GLU A 154 5.34 0.06 13.13
CA GLU A 154 6.53 0.55 13.82
C GLU A 154 7.70 0.31 12.89
N LEU A 155 8.41 1.38 12.55
CA LEU A 155 9.41 1.42 11.50
C LEU A 155 10.71 1.94 12.08
N GLU A 156 11.79 1.18 11.96
CA GLU A 156 13.12 1.75 12.16
C GLU A 156 13.47 2.61 10.94
N VAL A 157 13.97 3.81 11.21
CA VAL A 157 14.52 4.74 10.22
C VAL A 157 16.03 4.68 10.30
N THR A 158 16.67 4.32 9.20
CA THR A 158 18.13 4.34 9.06
C THR A 158 18.53 5.19 7.85
N ASN A 159 19.80 5.57 7.80
CA ASN A 159 20.39 6.09 6.57
C ASN A 159 21.23 4.96 5.97
N THR A 160 21.06 4.70 4.69
CA THR A 160 21.92 3.80 3.93
C THR A 160 23.32 4.40 3.77
N ASP A 161 24.28 3.59 3.34
CA ASP A 161 25.65 4.06 3.03
C ASP A 161 25.67 5.14 1.93
N SER A 162 24.63 5.20 1.09
CA SER A 162 24.44 6.25 0.07
C SER A 162 23.77 7.52 0.61
N GLY A 163 23.43 7.57 1.90
CA GLY A 163 22.77 8.69 2.56
C GLY A 163 21.27 8.78 2.27
N GLN A 164 20.65 7.72 1.75
CA GLN A 164 19.20 7.65 1.53
C GLN A 164 18.50 7.14 2.79
N LEU A 165 17.28 7.61 3.04
CA LEU A 165 16.47 7.05 4.13
C LEU A 165 15.99 5.65 3.77
N ALA A 166 16.07 4.74 4.74
CA ALA A 166 15.51 3.41 4.67
C ALA A 166 14.56 3.17 5.85
N PHE A 167 13.44 2.51 5.57
CA PHE A 167 12.42 2.16 6.56
C PHE A 167 12.32 0.64 6.69
N SER A 168 12.44 0.11 7.90
CA SER A 168 12.36 -1.33 8.16
C SER A 168 11.29 -1.63 9.20
N ASP A 169 10.29 -2.44 8.85
CA ASP A 169 9.17 -2.74 9.76
C ASP A 169 9.53 -3.71 10.88
N VAL A 170 8.98 -3.43 12.06
CA VAL A 170 8.80 -4.42 13.12
C VAL A 170 7.57 -5.27 12.81
N ARG A 171 7.72 -6.60 12.92
CA ARG A 171 6.60 -7.56 12.80
C ARG A 171 5.73 -7.53 14.05
N LEU A 172 4.81 -6.57 14.15
CA LEU A 172 3.97 -6.36 15.34
C LEU A 172 3.13 -7.57 15.76
N THR A 173 2.82 -8.49 14.85
CA THR A 173 2.10 -9.73 15.15
C THR A 173 2.84 -10.64 16.12
N ASP A 174 4.17 -10.56 16.16
CA ASP A 174 4.98 -11.36 17.09
C ASP A 174 4.82 -10.86 18.55
N TYR A 175 4.40 -9.61 18.71
CA TYR A 175 4.32 -8.92 19.99
C TYR A 175 2.89 -8.59 20.40
N ARG A 176 1.90 -9.19 19.74
CA ARG A 176 0.48 -8.91 19.96
C ARG A 176 -0.31 -10.22 19.98
N ASN A 177 -1.00 -10.47 21.09
CA ASN A 177 -1.75 -11.72 21.29
C ASN A 177 -2.97 -11.85 20.34
N ALA A 178 -3.59 -10.73 19.99
CA ALA A 178 -4.72 -10.67 19.05
C ALA A 178 -4.83 -9.27 18.43
N PRO A 179 -5.42 -9.10 17.23
CA PRO A 179 -5.65 -7.78 16.62
C PRO A 179 -6.30 -6.79 17.59
N GLY A 180 -5.79 -5.55 17.62
CA GLY A 180 -6.29 -4.49 18.52
C GLY A 180 -5.79 -4.56 19.97
N GLN A 181 -5.09 -5.62 20.39
CA GLN A 181 -4.53 -5.71 21.74
C GLN A 181 -3.22 -4.92 21.90
N PRO A 182 -2.88 -4.49 23.14
CA PRO A 182 -1.58 -3.90 23.45
C PRO A 182 -0.41 -4.81 23.09
N LEU A 183 0.76 -4.20 22.87
CA LEU A 183 2.00 -4.93 22.66
C LEU A 183 2.50 -5.52 23.98
N ASN A 184 3.15 -6.67 23.92
CA ASN A 184 3.57 -7.46 25.09
C ASN A 184 5.08 -7.42 25.38
N ALA A 185 5.83 -6.55 24.71
CA ALA A 185 7.28 -6.40 24.87
C ALA A 185 7.69 -4.93 24.73
N ASP A 186 8.73 -4.51 25.44
CA ASP A 186 9.24 -3.12 25.39
C ASP A 186 10.19 -2.90 24.20
N HIS A 187 10.99 -3.90 23.85
CA HIS A 187 11.95 -3.86 22.74
C HIS A 187 11.52 -4.81 21.62
N ARG A 188 11.49 -4.32 20.39
CA ARG A 188 11.04 -5.07 19.21
C ARG A 188 11.95 -4.74 18.01
N PRO A 189 12.90 -5.61 17.65
CA PRO A 189 13.80 -5.34 16.52
C PRO A 189 13.04 -5.31 15.18
N PRO A 190 13.44 -4.45 14.23
CA PRO A 190 12.92 -4.48 12.88
C PRO A 190 13.37 -5.76 12.16
N VAL A 191 12.49 -6.30 11.32
CA VAL A 191 12.75 -7.53 10.55
C VAL A 191 12.34 -7.40 9.08
N GLY A 192 11.51 -6.40 8.73
CA GLY A 192 11.14 -6.11 7.36
C GLY A 192 12.33 -5.61 6.56
N SER A 193 12.41 -6.00 5.29
CA SER A 193 13.39 -5.49 4.34
C SER A 193 13.30 -3.98 4.20
N GLN A 194 14.42 -3.34 3.90
CA GLN A 194 14.51 -1.90 3.74
C GLN A 194 13.61 -1.39 2.62
N LEU A 195 12.78 -0.39 2.95
CA LEU A 195 11.88 0.31 2.03
C LEU A 195 12.37 1.74 1.81
N GLU A 196 12.21 2.26 0.58
CA GLU A 196 12.49 3.68 0.28
C GLU A 196 11.33 4.60 0.68
N SER A 197 10.13 4.01 0.84
CA SER A 197 8.91 4.74 1.16
C SER A 197 7.97 3.91 2.03
N VAL A 198 7.11 4.61 2.77
CA VAL A 198 6.06 4.02 3.59
C VAL A 198 4.77 4.04 2.80
N TRP A 199 4.25 2.88 2.44
CA TRP A 199 2.96 2.78 1.73
C TRP A 199 1.79 3.00 2.71
N LEU A 200 0.97 4.02 2.44
CA LEU A 200 -0.21 4.38 3.21
C LEU A 200 -1.49 4.23 2.38
N PRO A 201 -2.51 3.52 2.86
CA PRO A 201 -3.82 3.55 2.23
C PRO A 201 -4.44 4.94 2.46
N VAL A 202 -4.89 5.59 1.39
CA VAL A 202 -5.53 6.92 1.47
C VAL A 202 -7.01 6.90 1.12
N ARG A 203 -7.42 5.91 0.31
CA ARG A 203 -8.83 5.70 -0.06
C ARG A 203 -9.11 4.21 -0.16
N GLY A 204 -10.22 3.74 0.39
CA GLY A 204 -10.70 2.37 0.27
C GLY A 204 -12.19 2.37 -0.03
N MET A 205 -12.63 1.60 -1.05
CA MET A 205 -14.03 1.55 -1.48
C MET A 205 -14.66 2.95 -1.68
N ALA A 206 -13.90 3.84 -2.34
CA ALA A 206 -14.26 5.24 -2.58
C ALA A 206 -14.41 6.13 -1.33
N GLN A 207 -14.12 5.62 -0.12
CA GLN A 207 -14.11 6.41 1.11
C GLN A 207 -12.69 6.81 1.51
N PRO A 208 -12.47 8.04 2.02
CA PRO A 208 -11.19 8.38 2.63
C PRO A 208 -10.95 7.45 3.81
N VAL A 209 -9.73 6.91 3.91
CA VAL A 209 -9.28 6.14 5.08
C VAL A 209 -8.13 6.83 5.80
N ILE A 210 -7.75 8.03 5.33
CA ILE A 210 -6.66 8.80 5.92
C ILE A 210 -7.01 9.33 7.32
N ASP A 211 -8.30 9.58 7.57
CA ASP A 211 -8.81 10.04 8.87
C ASP A 211 -8.65 8.96 9.96
N ALA A 212 -8.38 7.71 9.58
CA ALA A 212 -8.06 6.67 10.53
C ALA A 212 -6.66 6.83 11.15
N PHE A 213 -5.78 7.67 10.60
CA PHE A 213 -4.40 7.88 11.04
C PHE A 213 -4.22 9.05 12.02
N GLU A 214 -5.30 9.48 12.69
CA GLU A 214 -5.28 10.49 13.76
C GLU A 214 -4.74 9.98 15.10
#